data_AF-A0A428J7B4-F1
#
_entry.id   AF-A0A428J7B4-F1
#
_cell.length_a   1.000
_cell.length_b   1.000
_cell.length_c   1.000
_cell.angle_alpha   90.00
_cell.angle_beta   90.00
_cell.angle_gamma   90.00
#
_symmetry.space_group_name_H-M   'P 1'
#
loop_
_entity.id
_entity.type
_entity.pdbx_description
1 polymer ?
#
loop_
_entity_poly.entity_id
_entity_poly.type
_entity_poly.pdbx_seq_one_letter_code
_entity_poly.pdbx_strand_id
1 'polypeptide(L)'
;MSEKGFTLIEMLIVLSIISLLLFITVPNVASHNSVIQKKGCEGLQRMLEAQLQAYEIDKGSPAASLDMLVTDQYLPGDYVESDGTIICPDHRVITYVNGAVSIDEPTNESAQTVNQ
;
A
#
# COMPACT_ATOMS: atom_id res chain seq x y z
N MET A 1 43.26 37.88 17.30
CA MET A 1 42.53 36.61 17.45
C MET A 1 42.34 36.05 16.05
N SER A 2 43.07 35.02 15.66
CA SER A 2 42.91 34.42 14.33
C SER A 2 41.98 33.22 14.45
N GLU A 3 40.70 33.44 14.17
CA GLU A 3 39.78 32.33 13.92
C GLU A 3 40.20 31.63 12.63
N LYS A 4 40.62 30.38 12.76
CA LYS A 4 40.79 29.49 11.62
C LYS A 4 39.40 29.06 11.19
N GLY A 5 38.86 29.74 10.17
CA GLY A 5 37.58 29.37 9.57
C GLY A 5 37.64 27.99 8.92
N PHE A 6 36.48 27.31 8.92
CA PHE A 6 36.23 26.08 8.20
C PHE A 6 36.82 26.13 6.79
N THR A 7 37.64 25.15 6.44
CA THR A 7 38.27 25.10 5.12
C THR A 7 37.24 24.69 4.07
N LEU A 8 37.33 25.21 2.84
CA LEU A 8 36.43 24.82 1.75
C LEU A 8 36.49 23.31 1.47
N ILE A 9 37.66 22.69 1.65
CA ILE A 9 37.84 21.24 1.50
C ILE A 9 37.03 20.44 2.53
N GLU A 10 36.82 20.99 3.72
CA GLU A 10 36.03 20.35 4.78
C GLU A 10 34.57 20.22 4.36
N MET A 11 33.97 21.28 3.80
CA MET A 11 32.61 21.23 3.26
C MET A 11 32.50 20.34 2.01
N LEU A 12 33.54 20.25 1.18
CA LEU A 12 33.54 19.38 0.00
C LEU A 12 33.52 17.89 0.37
N ILE A 13 34.30 17.48 1.37
CA ILE A 13 34.31 16.09 1.84
C ILE A 13 32.97 15.73 2.51
N VAL A 14 32.35 16.67 3.22
CA VAL A 14 31.03 16.44 3.82
C VAL A 14 29.97 16.21 2.75
N LEU A 15 29.92 17.04 1.70
CA LEU A 15 28.97 16.88 0.61
C LEU A 15 29.20 15.60 -0.20
N SER A 16 30.47 15.17 -0.35
CA SER A 16 30.78 13.93 -1.07
C SER A 16 30.32 12.68 -0.30
N ILE A 17 30.50 12.67 1.03
CA ILE A 17 30.04 11.56 1.88
C ILE A 17 28.52 11.49 1.89
N ILE A 18 27.81 12.61 2.06
CA ILE A 18 26.32 12.64 2.05
C ILE A 18 25.79 12.08 0.72
N SER A 19 26.42 12.42 -0.41
CA SER A 19 26.02 11.91 -1.72
C SER A 19 26.15 10.38 -1.82
N LEU A 20 27.22 9.79 -1.26
CA LEU A 20 27.41 8.35 -1.21
C LEU A 20 26.35 7.66 -0.31
N LEU A 21 26.01 8.27 0.84
CA LEU A 21 24.99 7.74 1.74
C LEU A 21 23.60 7.70 1.09
N LEU A 22 23.23 8.72 0.32
CA LEU A 22 21.97 8.74 -0.42
C LEU A 22 21.94 7.67 -1.52
N PHE A 23 23.06 7.49 -2.25
CA PHE A 23 23.17 6.46 -3.29
C PHE A 23 23.03 5.04 -2.75
N ILE A 24 23.46 4.77 -1.52
CA ILE A 24 23.28 3.46 -0.86
C ILE A 24 21.82 3.28 -0.37
N THR A 25 21.15 4.36 0.02
CA THR A 25 19.80 4.32 0.60
C THR A 25 18.71 4.07 -0.45
N VAL A 26 18.81 4.70 -1.63
CA VAL A 26 17.83 4.55 -2.74
C VAL A 26 17.67 3.11 -3.24
N PRO A 27 18.73 2.33 -3.55
CA PRO A 27 18.58 0.96 -4.05
C PRO A 27 17.99 0.01 -2.99
N ASN A 28 18.26 0.25 -1.70
CA ASN A 28 17.73 -0.60 -0.62
C ASN A 28 16.23 -0.35 -0.34
N VAL A 29 15.74 0.89 -0.52
CA VAL A 29 14.32 1.21 -0.25
C VAL A 29 13.38 0.70 -1.35
N ALA A 30 13.86 0.47 -2.56
CA ALA A 30 13.03 0.07 -3.71
C ALA A 30 12.41 -1.34 -3.55
N SER A 31 13.14 -2.30 -2.97
CA SER A 31 12.68 -3.70 -2.83
C SER A 31 11.53 -3.87 -1.83
N HIS A 32 11.42 -2.98 -0.84
CA HIS A 32 10.36 -3.06 0.18
C HIS A 32 9.01 -2.52 -0.30
N ASN A 33 8.96 -1.75 -1.41
CA ASN A 33 7.71 -1.14 -1.89
C ASN A 33 6.66 -2.19 -2.25
N SER A 34 7.02 -3.26 -2.97
CA SER A 34 6.07 -4.31 -3.37
C SER A 34 5.52 -5.09 -2.18
N VAL A 35 6.36 -5.39 -1.18
CA VAL A 35 5.94 -6.04 0.06
C VAL A 35 5.00 -5.15 0.87
N ILE A 36 5.31 -3.85 0.96
CA ILE A 36 4.46 -2.87 1.64
C ILE A 36 3.10 -2.75 0.95
N GLN A 37 3.07 -2.66 -0.39
CA GLN A 37 1.81 -2.58 -1.13
C GLN A 37 0.97 -3.86 -0.98
N LYS A 38 1.61 -5.05 -1.06
CA LYS A 38 0.94 -6.34 -0.81
C LYS A 38 0.33 -6.42 0.59
N LYS A 39 1.10 -6.02 1.61
CA LYS A 39 0.63 -6.00 3.01
C LYS A 39 -0.46 -4.94 3.23
N GLY A 40 -0.39 -3.82 2.54
CA GLY A 40 -1.45 -2.82 2.51
C GLY A 40 -2.76 -3.38 1.95
N CYS A 41 -2.70 -4.12 0.85
CA CYS A 41 -3.87 -4.76 0.25
C CYS A 41 -4.45 -5.87 1.14
N GLU A 42 -3.60 -6.71 1.77
CA GLU A 42 -4.04 -7.69 2.77
C GLU A 42 -4.73 -7.00 3.96
N GLY A 43 -4.21 -5.85 4.42
CA GLY A 43 -4.84 -5.04 5.46
C GLY A 43 -6.20 -4.48 5.03
N LEU A 44 -6.31 -4.01 3.80
CA LEU A 44 -7.56 -3.52 3.22
C LEU A 44 -8.62 -4.63 3.16
N GLN A 45 -8.24 -5.84 2.75
CA GLN A 45 -9.13 -7.02 2.80
C GLN A 45 -9.67 -7.24 4.22
N ARG A 46 -8.80 -7.23 5.24
CA ARG A 46 -9.23 -7.43 6.64
C ARG A 46 -10.15 -6.33 7.14
N MET A 47 -9.91 -5.09 6.74
CA MET A 47 -10.79 -3.97 7.05
C MET A 47 -12.18 -4.18 6.44
N LEU A 48 -12.25 -4.57 5.16
CA LEU A 48 -13.52 -4.85 4.49
C LEU A 48 -14.27 -6.01 5.12
N GLU A 49 -13.58 -7.10 5.47
CA GLU A 49 -14.14 -8.22 6.24
C GLU A 49 -14.74 -7.74 7.57
N ALA A 50 -14.06 -6.85 8.29
CA ALA A 50 -14.56 -6.28 9.54
C ALA A 50 -15.82 -5.42 9.31
N GLN A 51 -15.87 -4.64 8.24
CA GLN A 51 -17.05 -3.82 7.92
C GLN A 51 -18.24 -4.67 7.46
N LEU A 52 -18.00 -5.75 6.72
CA LEU A 52 -19.03 -6.74 6.38
C LEU A 52 -19.59 -7.41 7.62
N GLN A 53 -18.72 -7.79 8.55
CA GLN A 53 -19.14 -8.38 9.82
C GLN A 53 -19.92 -7.39 10.68
N ALA A 54 -19.49 -6.12 10.74
CA ALA A 54 -20.23 -5.07 11.43
C ALA A 54 -21.62 -4.85 10.83
N TYR A 55 -21.72 -4.81 9.50
CA TYR A 55 -23.00 -4.73 8.79
C TYR A 55 -23.91 -5.91 9.12
N GLU A 56 -23.37 -7.14 9.14
CA GLU A 56 -24.13 -8.34 9.47
C GLU A 56 -24.66 -8.32 10.91
N ILE A 57 -23.87 -7.81 11.85
CA ILE A 57 -24.28 -7.64 13.25
C ILE A 57 -25.42 -6.61 13.38
N ASP A 58 -25.34 -5.50 12.66
CA ASP A 58 -26.32 -4.41 12.77
C ASP A 58 -27.63 -4.70 12.02
N LYS A 59 -27.54 -5.32 10.84
CA LYS A 59 -28.69 -5.58 9.96
C LYS A 59 -29.23 -7.01 10.07
N GLY A 60 -28.51 -7.91 10.73
CA GLY A 60 -28.86 -9.32 10.87
C GLY A 60 -28.78 -10.12 9.56
N SER A 61 -28.15 -9.55 8.52
CA SER A 61 -27.95 -10.21 7.23
C SER A 61 -26.63 -9.77 6.60
N PRO A 62 -25.92 -10.67 5.89
CA PRO A 62 -24.69 -10.31 5.20
C PRO A 62 -24.98 -9.32 4.08
N ALA A 63 -24.06 -8.38 3.84
CA ALA A 63 -24.19 -7.45 2.71
C ALA A 63 -24.17 -8.22 1.39
N ALA A 64 -24.97 -7.81 0.41
CA ALA A 64 -24.99 -8.46 -0.91
C ALA A 64 -23.84 -8.00 -1.81
N SER A 65 -23.32 -6.78 -1.59
CA SER A 65 -22.21 -6.20 -2.35
C SER A 65 -21.43 -5.17 -1.52
N LEU A 66 -20.24 -4.81 -1.99
CA LEU A 66 -19.42 -3.75 -1.38
C LEU A 66 -20.08 -2.37 -1.52
N ASP A 67 -20.89 -2.14 -2.57
CA ASP A 67 -21.66 -0.90 -2.74
C ASP A 67 -22.68 -0.66 -1.62
N MET A 68 -23.21 -1.74 -1.02
CA MET A 68 -24.11 -1.60 0.13
C MET A 68 -23.39 -0.99 1.33
N LEU A 69 -22.10 -1.29 1.51
CA LEU A 69 -21.31 -0.71 2.60
C LEU A 69 -21.06 0.78 2.37
N VAL A 70 -20.95 1.23 1.11
CA VAL A 70 -20.88 2.66 0.78
C VAL A 70 -22.21 3.36 1.02
N THR A 71 -23.30 2.73 0.54
CA THR A 71 -24.66 3.25 0.68
C THR A 71 -25.09 3.37 2.14
N ASP A 72 -24.73 2.39 2.97
CA ASP A 72 -25.05 2.37 4.41
C ASP A 72 -23.99 3.08 5.26
N GLN A 73 -23.03 3.79 4.66
CA GLN A 73 -21.99 4.59 5.33
C GLN A 73 -20.99 3.79 6.20
N TYR A 74 -20.82 2.50 5.94
CA TYR A 74 -19.74 1.68 6.53
C TYR A 74 -18.41 1.88 5.81
N LEU A 75 -18.44 2.29 4.54
CA LEU A 75 -17.28 2.63 3.72
C LEU A 75 -17.47 4.01 3.09
N PRO A 76 -16.42 4.84 3.06
CA PRO A 76 -16.42 6.06 2.26
C PRO A 76 -16.48 5.71 0.75
N GLY A 77 -17.16 6.54 -0.06
CA GLY A 77 -17.43 6.25 -1.47
C GLY A 77 -16.22 6.37 -2.41
N ASP A 78 -15.11 6.90 -1.91
CA ASP A 78 -13.81 6.99 -2.56
C ASP A 78 -13.03 5.66 -2.59
N TYR A 79 -13.49 4.65 -1.84
CA TYR A 79 -12.88 3.31 -1.87
C TYR A 79 -13.38 2.44 -3.02
N VAL A 80 -14.54 2.76 -3.59
CA VAL A 80 -15.22 1.95 -4.62
C VAL A 80 -15.21 2.71 -5.94
N GLU A 81 -14.69 2.08 -6.99
CA GLU A 81 -14.72 2.64 -8.34
C GLU A 81 -16.13 2.56 -8.96
N SER A 82 -16.31 3.20 -10.12
CA SER A 82 -17.62 3.28 -10.80
C SER A 82 -18.18 1.92 -11.24
N ASP A 83 -17.38 0.86 -11.22
CA ASP A 83 -17.75 -0.51 -11.54
C ASP A 83 -18.04 -1.38 -10.30
N GLY A 84 -18.01 -0.80 -9.10
CA GLY A 84 -18.26 -1.52 -7.84
C GLY A 84 -17.02 -2.24 -7.28
N THR A 85 -15.84 -2.02 -7.86
CA THR A 85 -14.60 -2.70 -7.47
C THR A 85 -13.68 -1.81 -6.63
N ILE A 86 -12.92 -2.44 -5.74
CA ILE A 86 -11.95 -1.76 -4.87
C ILE A 86 -10.54 -2.08 -5.39
N ILE A 87 -9.77 -1.04 -5.70
CA ILE A 87 -8.40 -1.17 -6.22
C ILE A 87 -7.40 -0.99 -5.08
N CYS A 88 -6.49 -1.96 -4.96
CA CYS A 88 -5.39 -1.92 -4.01
C CYS A 88 -4.21 -1.07 -4.52
N PRO A 89 -3.32 -0.59 -3.61
CA PRO A 89 -2.10 0.13 -3.99
C PRO A 89 -1.13 -0.64 -4.90
N ASP A 90 -1.26 -1.98 -4.95
CA ASP A 90 -0.52 -2.89 -5.83
C ASP A 90 -1.25 -3.19 -7.16
N HIS A 91 -2.30 -2.43 -7.48
CA HIS A 91 -3.17 -2.61 -8.66
C HIS A 91 -3.96 -3.92 -8.68
N ARG A 92 -4.02 -4.65 -7.55
CA ARG A 92 -4.92 -5.79 -7.42
C ARG A 92 -6.35 -5.32 -7.17
N VAL A 93 -7.29 -6.14 -7.60
CA VAL A 93 -8.71 -5.86 -7.49
C VAL A 93 -9.29 -6.75 -6.39
N ILE A 94 -10.06 -6.15 -5.48
CA ILE A 94 -10.78 -6.87 -4.45
C ILE A 94 -12.21 -7.13 -4.95
N THR A 95 -12.58 -8.40 -4.98
CA THR A 95 -13.92 -8.85 -5.35
C THR A 95 -14.64 -9.42 -4.13
N TYR A 96 -15.96 -9.22 -4.07
CA TYR A 96 -16.82 -9.79 -3.04
C TYR A 96 -17.71 -10.86 -3.65
N VAL A 97 -17.52 -12.12 -3.23
CA VAL A 97 -18.25 -13.27 -3.76
C VAL A 97 -18.73 -14.14 -2.60
N ASN A 98 -20.05 -14.33 -2.48
CA ASN A 98 -20.68 -15.25 -1.52
C ASN A 98 -20.26 -15.06 -0.05
N GLY A 99 -20.17 -13.83 0.45
CA GLY A 99 -19.81 -13.61 1.86
C GLY A 99 -18.32 -13.48 2.14
N ALA A 100 -17.47 -13.72 1.15
CA ALA A 100 -16.02 -13.65 1.30
C ALA A 100 -15.41 -12.56 0.40
N VAL A 101 -14.49 -11.79 0.98
CA VAL A 101 -13.65 -10.84 0.26
C VAL A 101 -12.45 -11.60 -0.31
N SER A 102 -12.34 -11.65 -1.63
CA SER A 102 -11.22 -12.27 -2.33
C SER A 102 -10.38 -11.20 -3.01
N ILE A 103 -9.06 -11.30 -2.87
CA ILE A 103 -8.15 -10.51 -3.70
C ILE A 103 -7.93 -11.33 -4.95
N ASP A 104 -8.37 -10.84 -6.10
CA ASP A 104 -7.94 -11.42 -7.38
C ASP A 104 -6.44 -11.16 -7.48
N GLU A 105 -5.64 -12.21 -7.23
CA GLU A 105 -4.23 -12.17 -7.54
C GLU A 105 -4.12 -12.08 -9.07
N PRO A 106 -3.49 -11.02 -9.62
CA PRO A 106 -3.22 -10.97 -11.05
C PRO A 106 -2.44 -12.23 -11.39
N THR A 107 -3.02 -13.04 -12.25
CA THR A 107 -2.42 -14.29 -12.68
C THR A 107 -1.15 -13.98 -13.47
N ASN A 108 -0.02 -14.18 -12.77
CA ASN A 108 1.35 -14.42 -13.23
C ASN A 108 2.23 -13.22 -13.66
N GLU A 109 3.52 -13.36 -13.33
CA GLU A 109 4.72 -12.60 -13.75
C GLU A 109 5.13 -11.33 -12.97
N SER A 110 5.52 -11.52 -11.70
CA SER A 110 6.70 -10.81 -11.13
C SER A 110 7.41 -11.56 -10.01
N ALA A 111 7.15 -12.87 -9.86
CA ALA A 111 8.02 -13.77 -9.08
C ALA A 111 9.32 -14.16 -9.83
N GLN A 112 9.70 -13.45 -10.90
CA GLN A 112 10.96 -13.68 -11.62
C GLN A 112 11.54 -12.37 -12.19
N THR A 113 12.25 -11.60 -11.36
CA THR A 113 13.58 -11.03 -11.69
C THR A 113 14.09 -10.20 -10.51
N VAL A 114 14.63 -10.88 -9.48
CA VAL A 114 15.82 -10.41 -8.75
C VAL A 114 16.67 -11.65 -8.44
N ASN A 115 17.09 -12.31 -9.52
CA ASN A 115 18.27 -13.18 -9.54
C ASN A 115 18.99 -12.86 -10.85
N GLN A 116 19.61 -11.68 -10.87
CA GLN A 116 20.83 -11.35 -11.60
C GLN A 116 21.34 -9.99 -11.12
#